data_AF-A0A529I7J2-F1
#
_entry.id   AF-A0A529I7J2-F1
#
_cell.length_a   1.000
_cell.length_b   1.000
_cell.length_c   1.000
_cell.angle_alpha   90.00
_cell.angle_beta   90.00
_cell.angle_gamma   90.00
#
_symmetry.space_group_name_H-M   'P 1'
#
loop_
_entity.id
_entity.type
_entity.pdbx_description
1 polymer ?
#
loop_
_entity_poly.entity_id
_entity_poly.type
_entity_poly.pdbx_seq_one_letter_code
_entity_poly.pdbx_strand_id
1 'polypeptide(L)'
;HQVWLSGRHPGHIPVAYNGSFAMRAVLPFVFRIVFHRLLTVDMPMGRKAKPGHLSHGLPLIRVKPQDLDGDDGQLLDVSNIIWCTGFRAGLDWIKLPIFDDSGRVKQYRGAIEGEPGLYVCGLHFQHSPSSTMIHGAARDAGYVADKIGERMRAAAG
;
A
#
# COMPACT_ATOMS: atom_id res chain seq x y z
N HIS A 1 3.96 -7.04 31.08
CA HIS A 1 2.85 -6.06 30.97
C HIS A 1 1.79 -6.65 30.05
N GLN A 2 0.52 -6.55 30.44
CA GLN A 2 -0.60 -7.02 29.61
C GLN A 2 -0.88 -6.00 28.50
N VAL A 3 -1.14 -6.48 27.28
CA VAL A 3 -1.41 -5.65 26.11
C VAL A 3 -2.67 -6.16 25.46
N TRP A 4 -3.60 -5.25 25.20
CA TRP A 4 -4.86 -5.53 24.53
C TRP A 4 -4.79 -5.01 23.10
N LEU A 5 -5.34 -5.77 22.15
CA LEU A 5 -5.47 -5.37 20.76
C LEU A 5 -6.95 -5.26 20.43
N SER A 6 -7.35 -4.12 19.87
CA SER A 6 -8.72 -3.89 19.42
C SER A 6 -8.73 -3.46 17.95
N GLY A 7 -9.76 -3.91 17.23
CA GLY A 7 -9.99 -3.55 15.83
C GLY A 7 -10.09 -4.75 14.91
N ARG A 8 -10.29 -4.45 13.62
CA ARG A 8 -10.47 -5.47 12.59
C ARG A 8 -9.16 -6.17 12.26
N HIS A 9 -9.19 -7.50 12.16
CA HIS A 9 -8.02 -8.29 11.79
C HIS A 9 -7.75 -8.21 10.26
N PRO A 10 -6.60 -7.69 9.78
CA PRO A 10 -6.31 -7.48 8.36
C PRO A 10 -5.80 -8.73 7.62
N GLY A 11 -5.66 -9.86 8.33
CA GLY A 11 -4.99 -11.07 7.85
C GLY A 11 -3.57 -11.17 8.41
N HIS A 12 -2.91 -12.30 8.22
CA HIS A 12 -1.52 -12.53 8.64
C HIS A 12 -0.77 -13.33 7.57
N ILE A 13 0.55 -13.19 7.53
CA ILE A 13 1.39 -13.96 6.61
C ILE A 13 1.51 -15.41 7.14
N PRO A 14 1.15 -16.43 6.34
CA PRO A 14 1.10 -17.81 6.81
C PRO A 14 2.50 -18.43 7.02
N VAL A 15 3.53 -17.91 6.37
CA VAL A 15 4.88 -18.49 6.35
C VAL A 15 5.78 -17.84 7.39
N ALA A 16 6.59 -18.64 8.10
CA ALA A 16 7.62 -18.11 8.98
C ALA A 16 8.71 -17.38 8.17
N TYR A 17 8.89 -16.08 8.42
CA TYR A 17 9.86 -15.24 7.71
C TYR A 17 11.31 -15.46 8.19
N ASN A 18 11.54 -16.35 9.16
CA ASN A 18 12.82 -16.50 9.85
C ASN A 18 13.74 -17.59 9.24
N GLY A 19 13.28 -18.36 8.26
CA GLY A 19 14.06 -19.43 7.63
C GLY A 19 14.99 -18.94 6.52
N SER A 20 16.17 -19.54 6.37
CA SER A 20 17.14 -19.22 5.31
C SER A 20 16.53 -19.35 3.90
N PHE A 21 15.72 -20.39 3.68
CA PHE A 21 14.96 -20.58 2.44
C PHE A 21 13.91 -19.49 2.20
N ALA A 22 13.17 -19.10 3.25
CA ALA A 22 12.18 -18.03 3.14
C ALA A 22 12.83 -16.70 2.74
N MET A 23 13.96 -16.37 3.36
CA MET A 23 14.72 -15.14 3.08
C MET A 23 15.39 -15.14 1.71
N ARG A 24 15.94 -16.28 1.26
CA ARG A 24 16.73 -16.36 0.02
C ARG A 24 15.92 -16.69 -1.23
N ALA A 25 14.77 -17.35 -1.10
CA ALA A 25 13.97 -17.79 -2.25
C ALA A 25 12.55 -17.19 -2.24
N VAL A 26 11.82 -17.32 -1.13
CA VAL A 26 10.41 -16.89 -1.07
C VAL A 26 10.27 -15.38 -1.15
N LEU A 27 11.00 -14.63 -0.31
CA LEU A 27 10.92 -13.17 -0.25
C LEU A 27 11.28 -12.52 -1.61
N PRO A 28 12.40 -12.89 -2.26
CA PRO A 28 12.74 -12.36 -3.57
C PRO A 28 11.71 -12.71 -4.64
N PHE A 29 11.13 -13.92 -4.60
CA PHE A 29 10.07 -14.31 -5.53
C PHE A 29 8.80 -13.46 -5.33
N VAL A 30 8.35 -13.28 -4.09
CA VAL A 30 7.18 -12.46 -3.76
C VAL A 30 7.38 -11.02 -4.23
N PHE A 31 8.53 -10.42 -3.94
CA PHE A 31 8.79 -9.05 -4.38
C PHE A 31 8.95 -8.96 -5.91
N ARG A 32 9.87 -9.73 -6.51
CA ARG A 32 10.25 -9.58 -7.93
C ARG A 32 9.22 -10.11 -8.90
N ILE A 33 8.41 -11.09 -8.51
CA ILE A 33 7.42 -11.73 -9.39
C ILE A 33 6.01 -11.35 -8.96
N VAL A 34 5.61 -11.67 -7.73
CA VAL A 34 4.21 -11.47 -7.32
C VAL A 34 3.86 -9.98 -7.32
N PHE A 35 4.61 -9.16 -6.59
CA PHE A 35 4.30 -7.73 -6.49
C PHE A 35 4.65 -6.97 -7.77
N HIS A 36 5.79 -7.27 -8.40
CA HIS A 36 6.27 -6.46 -9.53
C HIS A 36 5.77 -6.91 -10.90
N ARG A 37 5.13 -8.10 -11.02
CA ARG A 37 4.65 -8.61 -12.31
C ARG A 37 3.20 -9.07 -12.30
N LEU A 38 2.74 -9.73 -11.23
CA LEU A 38 1.38 -10.32 -11.20
C LEU A 38 0.33 -9.39 -10.60
N LEU A 39 0.68 -8.69 -9.52
CA LEU A 39 -0.22 -7.79 -8.79
C LEU A 39 -0.03 -6.32 -9.20
N THR A 40 0.22 -6.06 -10.48
CA THR A 40 0.30 -4.70 -11.01
C THR A 40 -1.05 -4.25 -11.57
N VAL A 41 -1.29 -2.94 -11.61
CA VAL A 41 -2.53 -2.36 -12.18
C VAL A 41 -2.72 -2.67 -13.68
N ASP A 42 -1.66 -3.12 -14.36
CA ASP A 42 -1.71 -3.55 -15.76
C ASP A 42 -2.35 -4.93 -15.91
N MET A 43 -2.25 -5.76 -14.86
CA MET A 43 -2.76 -7.13 -14.83
C MET A 43 -4.17 -7.21 -14.21
N PRO A 44 -5.04 -8.12 -14.71
CA PRO A 44 -6.37 -8.31 -14.14
C PRO A 44 -6.35 -8.66 -12.64
N MET A 45 -5.38 -9.47 -12.22
CA MET A 45 -5.21 -9.85 -10.80
C MET A 45 -4.91 -8.63 -9.92
N GLY A 46 -4.01 -7.74 -10.35
CA GLY A 46 -3.70 -6.53 -9.61
C GLY A 46 -4.89 -5.57 -9.55
N ARG A 47 -5.64 -5.41 -10.65
CA ARG A 47 -6.89 -4.61 -10.66
C ARG A 47 -7.94 -5.14 -9.67
N LYS A 48 -8.09 -6.47 -9.56
CA LYS A 48 -8.98 -7.10 -8.57
C LYS A 48 -8.45 -6.98 -7.13
N ALA A 49 -7.15 -7.02 -6.91
CA ALA A 49 -6.54 -6.95 -5.59
C ALA A 49 -6.51 -5.52 -4.99
N LYS A 50 -6.42 -4.48 -5.85
CA LYS A 50 -6.26 -3.08 -5.43
C LYS A 50 -7.31 -2.59 -4.42
N PRO A 51 -8.64 -2.78 -4.62
CA PRO A 51 -9.63 -2.29 -3.66
C PRO A 51 -9.50 -2.90 -2.26
N GLY A 52 -9.17 -4.21 -2.18
CA GLY A 52 -8.95 -4.91 -0.92
C GLY A 52 -7.73 -4.37 -0.16
N HIS A 53 -6.62 -4.20 -0.86
CA HIS A 53 -5.39 -3.60 -0.29
C HIS A 53 -5.61 -2.17 0.20
N LEU A 54 -6.35 -1.36 -0.55
CA LEU A 54 -6.62 0.03 -0.21
C LEU A 54 -7.54 0.19 1.02
N SER A 55 -8.33 -0.84 1.35
CA SER A 55 -9.28 -0.81 2.47
C SER A 55 -8.81 -1.55 3.72
N HIS A 56 -7.92 -2.55 3.58
CA HIS A 56 -7.50 -3.42 4.70
C HIS A 56 -6.01 -3.34 5.02
N GLY A 57 -5.21 -2.67 4.19
CA GLY A 57 -3.76 -2.62 4.36
C GLY A 57 -3.10 -3.96 4.01
N LEU A 58 -1.91 -4.19 4.56
CA LEU A 58 -1.14 -5.42 4.39
C LEU A 58 -1.36 -6.37 5.57
N PRO A 59 -1.21 -7.69 5.34
CA PRO A 59 -1.32 -8.67 6.41
C PRO A 59 -0.25 -8.46 7.50
N LEU A 60 -0.56 -8.87 8.72
CA LEU A 60 0.37 -8.88 9.85
C LEU A 60 1.56 -9.82 9.56
N ILE A 61 2.77 -9.34 9.87
CA ILE A 61 4.00 -10.09 9.63
C ILE A 61 4.27 -11.07 10.78
N ARG A 62 4.07 -10.64 12.02
CA ARG A 62 4.48 -11.38 13.22
C ARG A 62 3.33 -11.96 14.02
N VAL A 63 2.34 -11.13 14.35
CA VAL A 63 1.22 -11.50 15.23
C VAL A 63 0.21 -12.33 14.45
N LYS A 64 -0.17 -13.49 15.00
CA LYS A 64 -1.19 -14.38 14.45
C LYS A 64 -2.40 -14.47 15.40
N PRO A 65 -3.61 -14.78 14.90
CA PRO A 65 -4.79 -14.95 15.74
C PRO A 65 -4.61 -15.94 16.89
N GLN A 66 -3.90 -17.04 16.65
CA GLN A 66 -3.61 -18.06 17.67
C GLN A 66 -2.69 -17.57 18.80
N ASP A 67 -2.02 -16.43 18.61
CA ASP A 67 -1.15 -15.82 19.63
C ASP A 67 -1.94 -14.84 20.53
N LEU A 68 -3.25 -14.70 20.30
CA LEU A 68 -4.14 -13.77 21.00
C LEU A 68 -5.21 -14.54 21.75
N ASP A 69 -5.46 -14.12 22.98
CA ASP A 69 -6.63 -14.56 23.72
C ASP A 69 -7.89 -13.86 23.18
N GLY A 70 -9.01 -14.57 23.22
CA GLY A 70 -10.31 -14.02 22.82
C GLY A 70 -10.79 -12.94 23.79
N ASP A 71 -11.59 -12.01 23.26
CA ASP A 71 -12.28 -11.01 24.08
C ASP A 71 -13.58 -11.61 24.66
N ASP A 72 -13.83 -11.37 25.94
CA ASP A 72 -15.06 -11.73 26.64
C ASP A 72 -16.06 -10.55 26.75
N GLY A 73 -15.74 -9.41 26.14
CA GLY A 73 -16.58 -8.22 26.03
C GLY A 73 -16.56 -7.34 27.28
N GLN A 74 -15.56 -7.50 28.16
CA GLN A 74 -15.43 -6.68 29.35
C GLN A 74 -14.93 -5.27 29.06
N LEU A 75 -15.34 -4.33 29.92
CA LEU A 75 -14.75 -2.99 29.93
C LEU A 75 -13.33 -3.06 30.48
N LEU A 76 -12.37 -2.57 29.70
CA LEU A 76 -10.96 -2.56 30.08
C LEU A 76 -10.58 -1.22 30.69
N ASP A 77 -10.06 -1.24 31.91
CA ASP A 77 -9.36 -0.09 32.50
C ASP A 77 -7.91 -0.08 32.00
N VAL A 78 -7.58 0.86 31.11
CA VAL A 78 -6.25 0.96 30.47
C VAL A 78 -5.63 2.32 30.72
N SER A 79 -4.33 2.34 31.05
CA SER A 79 -3.61 3.59 31.32
C SER A 79 -3.21 4.35 30.05
N ASN A 80 -3.11 3.66 28.91
CA ASN A 80 -2.66 4.25 27.64
C ASN A 80 -3.38 3.61 26.44
N ILE A 81 -3.63 4.41 25.42
CA ILE A 81 -4.18 3.96 24.14
C ILE A 81 -3.20 4.38 23.03
N ILE A 82 -2.79 3.41 22.20
CA ILE A 82 -1.91 3.66 21.04
C ILE A 82 -2.69 3.40 19.77
N TRP A 83 -2.83 4.44 18.93
CA TRP A 83 -3.56 4.35 17.66
C TRP A 83 -2.63 3.91 16.53
N CYS A 84 -2.79 2.65 16.09
CA CYS A 84 -2.08 2.07 14.94
C CYS A 84 -3.02 1.86 13.73
N THR A 85 -3.98 2.77 13.54
CA THR A 85 -5.08 2.64 12.56
C THR A 85 -4.75 3.21 11.16
N GLY A 86 -3.49 3.53 10.90
CA GLY A 86 -3.00 4.01 9.60
C GLY A 86 -3.04 5.53 9.46
N PHE A 87 -2.91 6.00 8.22
CA PHE A 87 -2.85 7.42 7.86
C PHE A 87 -3.53 7.68 6.52
N ARG A 88 -3.76 8.95 6.19
CA ARG A 88 -4.22 9.42 4.87
C ARG A 88 -3.10 10.18 4.17
N ALA A 89 -3.16 10.30 2.84
CA ALA A 89 -2.11 10.94 2.06
C ALA A 89 -1.92 12.45 2.33
N GLY A 90 -2.89 13.12 2.96
CA GLY A 90 -2.78 14.55 3.31
C GLY A 90 -2.67 15.47 2.09
N LEU A 91 -3.44 15.19 1.03
CA LEU A 91 -3.43 15.94 -0.24
C LEU A 91 -4.56 16.99 -0.32
N ASP A 92 -5.28 17.22 0.78
CA ASP A 92 -6.43 18.12 0.89
C ASP A 92 -6.10 19.60 0.63
N TRP A 93 -4.81 19.97 0.61
CA TRP A 93 -4.34 21.28 0.18
C TRP A 93 -4.45 21.51 -1.33
N ILE A 94 -4.54 20.44 -2.14
CA ILE A 94 -4.71 20.53 -3.60
C ILE A 94 -6.19 20.78 -3.91
N LYS A 95 -6.50 21.91 -4.56
CA LYS A 95 -7.87 22.34 -4.87
C LYS A 95 -8.24 22.06 -6.34
N LEU A 96 -8.15 20.79 -6.74
CA LEU A 96 -8.48 20.30 -8.09
C LEU A 96 -9.49 19.13 -8.00
N PRO A 97 -10.29 18.87 -9.05
CA PRO A 97 -11.30 17.79 -9.08
C PRO A 97 -10.70 16.39 -9.28
N ILE A 98 -9.61 16.09 -8.56
CA ILE A 98 -8.76 14.91 -8.75
C ILE A 98 -9.07 13.78 -7.78
N PHE A 99 -9.92 14.02 -6.78
CA PHE A 99 -10.27 13.03 -5.76
C PHE A 99 -11.52 12.22 -6.15
N ASP A 100 -11.56 10.97 -5.72
CA ASP A 100 -12.77 10.14 -5.70
C ASP A 100 -13.56 10.33 -4.40
N ASP A 101 -14.73 9.68 -4.29
CA ASP A 101 -15.60 9.75 -3.11
C ASP A 101 -14.94 9.25 -1.81
N SER A 102 -13.83 8.50 -1.92
CA SER A 102 -13.03 8.03 -0.80
C SER A 102 -11.88 8.97 -0.42
N GLY A 103 -11.74 10.11 -1.11
CA GLY A 103 -10.67 11.08 -0.90
C GLY A 103 -9.33 10.63 -1.47
N ARG A 104 -9.30 9.64 -2.37
CA ARG A 104 -8.06 9.19 -3.05
C ARG A 104 -7.95 9.89 -4.40
N VAL A 105 -6.72 10.17 -4.82
CA VAL A 105 -6.49 10.75 -6.14
C VAL A 105 -6.75 9.71 -7.25
N LYS A 106 -7.50 10.12 -8.27
CA LYS A 106 -7.74 9.37 -9.51
C LYS A 106 -6.48 9.44 -10.36
N GLN A 107 -5.80 8.32 -10.50
CA GLN A 107 -4.51 8.26 -11.17
C GLN A 107 -4.28 6.91 -11.82
N TYR A 108 -3.49 6.93 -12.89
CA TYR A 108 -2.89 5.75 -13.49
C TYR A 108 -1.36 5.83 -13.43
N ARG A 109 -0.77 4.91 -12.66
CA ARG A 109 0.68 4.81 -12.39
C ARG A 109 1.38 6.11 -11.95
N GLY A 110 0.63 7.04 -11.37
CA GLY A 110 1.11 8.33 -10.87
C GLY A 110 0.67 9.52 -11.71
N ALA A 111 0.22 9.33 -12.94
CA ALA A 111 -0.37 10.42 -13.72
C ALA A 111 -1.81 10.67 -13.28
N ILE A 112 -2.15 11.92 -12.97
CA ILE A 112 -3.50 12.29 -12.51
C ILE A 112 -4.48 12.31 -13.68
N GLU A 113 -5.63 11.68 -13.50
CA GLU A 113 -6.72 11.69 -14.49
C GLU A 113 -7.36 13.09 -14.57
N GLY A 114 -7.51 13.62 -15.78
CA GLY A 114 -8.14 14.92 -16.02
C GLY A 114 -7.24 16.15 -15.78
N GLU A 115 -6.05 15.99 -15.21
CA GLU A 115 -5.09 17.09 -14.95
C GLU A 115 -3.72 16.83 -15.59
N PRO A 116 -3.57 17.09 -16.92
CA PRO A 116 -2.32 16.83 -17.62
C PRO A 116 -1.15 17.65 -17.04
N GLY A 117 -0.10 16.96 -16.61
CA GLY A 117 1.09 17.60 -16.02
C GLY A 117 1.17 17.51 -14.50
N LEU A 118 0.10 17.04 -13.84
CA LEU A 118 0.12 16.71 -12.42
C LEU A 118 0.44 15.23 -12.22
N TYR A 119 1.40 14.96 -11.33
CA TYR A 119 1.85 13.60 -11.02
C TYR A 119 1.98 13.39 -9.51
N VAL A 120 1.81 12.14 -9.09
CA VAL A 120 1.99 11.66 -7.71
C VAL A 120 2.90 10.44 -7.70
N CYS A 121 3.61 10.24 -6.60
CA CYS A 121 4.52 9.11 -6.42
C CYS A 121 4.40 8.53 -5.02
N GLY A 122 4.52 7.20 -4.92
CA GLY A 122 4.56 6.48 -3.64
C GLY A 122 3.20 6.24 -2.99
N LEU A 123 2.09 6.33 -3.73
CA LEU A 123 0.77 6.05 -3.15
C LEU A 123 0.55 4.56 -2.87
N HIS A 124 -0.31 4.25 -1.90
CA HIS A 124 -0.76 2.89 -1.64
C HIS A 124 -1.33 2.28 -2.91
N PHE A 125 -0.71 1.17 -3.36
CA PHE A 125 -1.10 0.50 -4.61
C PHE A 125 -1.15 1.45 -5.83
N GLN A 126 -0.16 2.35 -5.97
CA GLN A 126 -0.06 3.25 -7.11
C GLN A 126 0.04 2.47 -8.43
N HIS A 127 1.03 1.58 -8.49
CA HIS A 127 1.22 0.62 -9.58
C HIS A 127 1.17 -0.83 -9.08
N SER A 128 1.61 -1.08 -7.85
CA SER A 128 1.69 -2.41 -7.23
C SER A 128 1.59 -2.34 -5.69
N PRO A 129 1.41 -3.45 -4.96
CA PRO A 129 1.45 -3.46 -3.48
C PRO A 129 2.72 -2.81 -2.90
N SER A 130 3.84 -2.93 -3.61
CA SER A 130 5.14 -2.40 -3.16
C SER A 130 5.34 -0.89 -3.35
N SER A 131 4.40 -0.17 -3.96
CA SER A 131 4.54 1.25 -4.31
C SER A 131 4.85 2.16 -3.11
N THR A 132 4.40 1.80 -1.91
CA THR A 132 4.66 2.54 -0.65
C THR A 132 5.89 2.05 0.11
N MET A 133 6.52 0.98 -0.36
CA MET A 133 7.67 0.37 0.30
C MET A 133 8.96 0.95 -0.28
N ILE A 134 9.99 1.10 0.55
CA ILE A 134 11.29 1.66 0.14
C ILE A 134 11.85 0.93 -1.10
N HIS A 135 11.76 -0.40 -1.14
CA HIS A 135 12.27 -1.20 -2.26
C HIS A 135 11.41 -1.12 -3.54
N GLY A 136 10.18 -0.58 -3.46
CA GLY A 136 9.26 -0.49 -4.60
C GLY A 136 9.08 0.93 -5.12
N ALA A 137 9.19 1.94 -4.26
CA ALA A 137 8.94 3.35 -4.59
C ALA A 137 9.84 3.87 -5.72
N ALA A 138 11.08 3.42 -5.81
CA ALA A 138 12.01 3.84 -6.86
C ALA A 138 11.51 3.54 -8.28
N ARG A 139 10.78 2.43 -8.49
CA ARG A 139 10.20 2.09 -9.81
C ARG A 139 9.07 3.04 -10.19
N ASP A 140 8.26 3.44 -9.23
CA ASP A 140 7.18 4.40 -9.48
C ASP A 140 7.75 5.79 -9.74
N ALA A 141 8.77 6.20 -8.98
CA ALA A 141 9.49 7.45 -9.20
C ALA A 141 10.13 7.50 -10.59
N GLY A 142 10.79 6.42 -11.02
CA GLY A 142 11.37 6.33 -12.37
C GLY A 142 10.32 6.48 -13.46
N TYR A 143 9.19 5.77 -13.35
CA TYR A 143 8.10 5.91 -14.31
C TYR A 143 7.53 7.34 -14.38
N VAL A 144 7.31 7.98 -13.22
CA VAL A 144 6.83 9.36 -13.16
C VAL A 144 7.84 10.33 -13.78
N ALA A 145 9.13 10.16 -13.49
CA ALA A 145 10.19 10.98 -14.06
C ALA A 145 10.26 10.85 -15.60
N ASP A 146 10.15 9.62 -16.13
CA ASP A 146 10.10 9.38 -17.57
C ASP A 146 8.90 10.10 -18.22
N LYS A 147 7.73 10.03 -17.60
CA LYS A 147 6.51 10.71 -18.10
C LYS A 147 6.61 12.23 -18.08
N ILE A 148 7.25 12.79 -17.05
CA ILE A 148 7.56 14.22 -17.00
C ILE A 148 8.53 14.58 -18.13
N GLY A 149 9.60 13.81 -18.33
CA GLY A 149 10.60 14.05 -19.38
C GLY A 149 10.04 13.92 -20.80
N GLU A 150 9.15 12.96 -21.07
CA GLU A 150 8.39 12.87 -22.33
C GLU A 150 7.55 14.13 -22.57
N ARG A 151 6.80 14.58 -21.56
CA ARG A 151 5.96 15.78 -21.66
C ARG A 151 6.77 17.05 -21.91
N MET A 152 7.89 17.23 -21.19
CA MET A 152 8.75 18.40 -21.36
C MET A 152 9.33 18.48 -22.78
N ARG A 153 9.72 17.34 -23.36
CA ARG A 153 10.18 17.27 -24.75
C ARG A 153 9.06 17.62 -25.75
N ALA A 154 7.86 17.10 -25.54
CA ALA A 154 6.71 17.40 -26.38
C ALA A 154 6.26 18.88 -26.31
N ALA A 155 6.52 19.56 -25.19
CA ALA A 155 6.21 20.99 -25.04
C ALA A 155 7.30 21.91 -25.65
N ALA A 156 8.49 21.38 -25.93
CA ALA A 156 9.63 22.13 -26.44
C ALA A 156 9.81 22.03 -27.98
N GLY A 157 9.06 21.15 -28.64
CA GLY A 157 9.03 21.00 -30.11
C GLY A 157 7.72 21.51 -30.68
#